data_AF-A0A8H8IQS8-F1
#
_entry.id   AF-A0A8H8IQS8-F1
#
_cell.length_a   1.000
_cell.length_b   1.000
_cell.length_c   1.000
_cell.angle_alpha   90.00
_cell.angle_beta   90.00
_cell.angle_gamma   90.00
#
_symmetry.space_group_name_H-M   'P 1'
#
loop_
_entity.id
_entity.type
_entity.pdbx_description
1 polymer ?
#
loop_
_entity_poly.entity_id
_entity_poly.type
_entity_poly.pdbx_seq_one_letter_code
_entity_poly.pdbx_strand_id
1 'polypeptide(L)'
;MAARALEFGVTLRRPGGTVWKSTSANRLLLYAYQKGGQNAQQNLLTELFRAHHEKEEDIEDFLILAEYAEKTGLMSHQEACMFLESNELCAEVEERVEKSRSMGVLSIPLTVINGKWSISGAQSSNVYYQASLSLCGKWKPAKTTRLL
;
A
#
# COMPACT_ATOMS: atom_id res chain seq x y z
N MET A 1 -15.74 4.78 5.40
CA MET A 1 -14.60 3.84 5.29
C MET A 1 -14.71 2.72 6.32
N ALA A 2 -14.88 3.02 7.61
CA ALA A 2 -14.99 2.02 8.68
C ALA A 2 -16.06 0.94 8.45
N ALA A 3 -17.30 1.31 8.06
CA ALA A 3 -18.36 0.32 7.81
C ALA A 3 -17.99 -0.68 6.68
N ARG A 4 -17.40 -0.18 5.59
CA ARG A 4 -16.91 -1.04 4.49
C ARG A 4 -15.74 -1.92 4.92
N ALA A 5 -14.82 -1.42 5.74
CA ALA A 5 -13.70 -2.23 6.23
C ALA A 5 -14.18 -3.38 7.12
N LEU A 6 -15.21 -3.14 7.93
CA LEU A 6 -15.82 -4.15 8.78
C LEU A 6 -16.46 -5.29 7.96
N GLU A 7 -17.04 -5.00 6.79
CA GLU A 7 -17.53 -6.03 5.85
C GLU A 7 -16.42 -7.00 5.40
N PHE A 8 -15.17 -6.53 5.40
CA PHE A 8 -13.98 -7.32 5.05
C PHE A 8 -13.20 -7.81 6.28
N GLY A 9 -13.76 -7.70 7.48
CA GLY A 9 -13.13 -8.15 8.74
C GLY A 9 -12.01 -7.25 9.25
N VAL A 10 -11.84 -6.05 8.69
CA VAL A 10 -10.83 -5.08 9.12
C VAL A 10 -11.47 -4.06 10.06
N THR A 11 -10.96 -3.99 11.29
CA THR A 11 -11.49 -3.07 12.31
C THR A 11 -10.72 -1.76 12.28
N LEU A 12 -11.21 -0.78 11.52
CA LEU A 12 -10.64 0.57 11.53
C LEU A 12 -11.05 1.29 12.81
N ARG A 13 -10.13 1.43 13.77
CA ARG A 13 -10.42 2.07 15.06
C ARG A 13 -10.41 3.59 15.00
N ARG A 14 -9.74 4.16 14.00
CA ARG A 14 -9.50 5.61 13.95
C ARG A 14 -10.12 6.30 12.73
N PRO A 15 -11.39 6.73 12.78
CA PRO A 15 -12.02 7.46 11.68
C PRO A 15 -11.58 8.93 11.52
N GLY A 16 -10.69 9.48 12.37
CA GLY A 16 -10.26 10.88 12.25
C GLY A 16 -9.08 11.37 13.11
N GLY A 17 -8.11 10.53 13.49
CA GLY A 17 -7.00 10.93 14.39
C GLY A 17 -5.78 11.61 13.74
N THR A 18 -4.73 11.84 14.53
CA THR A 18 -3.39 12.39 14.20
C THR A 18 -2.77 11.80 12.93
N VAL A 19 -2.58 12.59 11.88
CA VAL A 19 -1.93 12.12 10.65
C VAL A 19 -0.45 11.92 10.90
N TRP A 20 0.02 10.69 10.68
CA TRP A 20 1.44 10.34 10.74
C TRP A 20 2.04 10.25 9.33
N LYS A 21 3.27 10.72 9.17
CA LYS A 21 4.10 10.59 7.98
C LYS A 21 4.50 9.13 7.83
N SER A 22 4.24 8.59 6.65
CA SER A 22 4.58 7.21 6.33
C SER A 22 5.91 7.05 5.61
N THR A 23 6.75 8.09 5.52
CA THR A 23 8.01 8.05 4.75
C THR A 23 8.94 6.95 5.27
N SER A 24 9.16 6.86 6.58
CA SER A 24 10.01 5.82 7.19
C SER A 24 9.43 4.42 7.02
N ALA A 25 8.11 4.27 7.17
CA ALA A 25 7.42 3.01 6.86
C ALA A 25 7.63 2.59 5.39
N ASN A 26 7.51 3.54 4.44
CA ASN A 26 7.75 3.27 3.02
C ASN A 26 9.20 2.91 2.71
N ARG A 27 10.18 3.46 3.44
CA ARG A 27 11.59 3.06 3.35
C ARG A 27 11.79 1.60 3.75
N LEU A 28 11.20 1.17 4.88
CA LEU A 28 11.24 -0.25 5.28
C LEU A 28 10.52 -1.16 4.29
N LEU A 29 9.40 -0.73 3.72
CA LEU A 29 8.67 -1.49 2.69
C LEU A 29 9.49 -1.64 1.39
N LEU A 30 10.26 -0.61 1.02
CA LEU A 30 11.17 -0.68 -0.11
C LEU A 30 12.34 -1.62 0.18
N TYR A 31 12.92 -1.54 1.38
CA TYR A 31 13.98 -2.44 1.83
C TYR A 31 13.50 -3.91 1.83
N ALA A 32 12.33 -4.17 2.40
CA ALA A 32 11.71 -5.50 2.43
C ALA A 32 11.52 -6.07 1.02
N TYR A 33 11.07 -5.24 0.09
CA TYR A 33 10.96 -5.64 -1.31
C TYR A 33 12.31 -5.98 -1.94
N GLN A 34 13.36 -5.19 -1.68
CA GLN A 34 14.69 -5.43 -2.23
C GLN A 34 15.33 -6.72 -1.69
N LYS A 35 15.06 -7.09 -0.42
CA LYS A 35 15.66 -8.28 0.21
C LYS A 35 14.86 -9.56 0.02
N GLY A 36 13.53 -9.49 0.12
CA GLY A 36 12.66 -10.67 0.15
C GLY A 36 11.50 -10.62 -0.85
N GLY A 37 11.53 -9.66 -1.78
CA GLY A 37 10.52 -9.53 -2.82
C GLY A 37 9.13 -9.20 -2.30
N GLN A 38 8.12 -9.58 -3.08
CA GLN A 38 6.72 -9.26 -2.79
C GLN A 38 6.23 -9.85 -1.47
N ASN A 39 6.67 -11.07 -1.12
CA ASN A 39 6.23 -11.74 0.10
C ASN A 39 6.72 -11.01 1.36
N ALA A 40 8.00 -10.64 1.41
CA ALA A 40 8.54 -9.89 2.55
C ALA A 40 7.89 -8.50 2.67
N GLN A 41 7.73 -7.80 1.54
CA GLN A 41 7.04 -6.51 1.53
C GLN A 41 5.58 -6.63 1.99
N GLN A 42 4.84 -7.62 1.50
CA GLN A 42 3.43 -7.81 1.85
C GLN A 42 3.26 -8.18 3.33
N ASN A 43 4.15 -9.01 3.89
CA ASN A 43 4.12 -9.37 5.31
C ASN A 43 4.31 -8.12 6.19
N LEU A 44 5.34 -7.31 5.91
CA LEU A 44 5.57 -6.07 6.65
C LEU A 44 4.42 -5.08 6.46
N LEU A 45 3.95 -4.91 5.22
CA LEU A 45 2.83 -4.02 4.90
C LEU A 45 1.58 -4.36 5.71
N THR A 46 1.23 -5.65 5.77
CA THR A 46 0.05 -6.12 6.50
C THR A 46 0.14 -5.78 7.98
N GLU A 47 1.31 -6.00 8.60
CA GLU A 47 1.50 -5.69 10.02
C GLU A 47 1.49 -4.18 10.31
N LEU A 48 2.11 -3.36 9.45
CA LEU A 48 2.07 -1.90 9.57
C LEU A 48 0.67 -1.33 9.35
N PHE A 49 -0.12 -1.91 8.43
CA PHE A 49 -1.54 -1.53 8.26
C PHE A 49 -2.33 -1.82 9.55
N ARG A 50 -2.11 -2.98 10.18
CA ARG A 50 -2.75 -3.31 11.46
C ARG A 50 -2.32 -2.38 12.58
N ALA A 51 -1.01 -2.13 12.71
CA ALA A 51 -0.45 -1.19 13.67
C ALA A 51 -1.13 0.18 13.55
N HIS A 52 -1.17 0.71 12.34
CA HIS A 52 -1.72 2.04 12.07
C HIS A 52 -3.24 2.12 12.25
N HIS A 53 -4.00 1.19 11.66
CA HIS A 53 -5.45 1.32 11.55
C HIS A 53 -6.24 0.57 12.61
N GLU A 54 -5.71 -0.55 13.11
CA GLU A 54 -6.39 -1.39 14.10
C GLU A 54 -5.89 -1.14 15.52
N LYS A 55 -4.61 -0.80 15.69
CA LYS A 55 -4.00 -0.56 17.02
C LYS A 55 -3.75 0.90 17.37
N GLU A 56 -3.82 1.80 16.38
CA GLU A 56 -3.52 3.22 16.55
C GLU A 56 -2.09 3.49 17.06
N GLU A 57 -1.14 2.69 16.60
CA GLU A 57 0.28 2.87 16.89
C GLU A 57 0.94 3.86 15.92
N ASP A 58 1.91 4.62 16.42
CA ASP A 58 2.60 5.66 15.67
C ASP A 58 3.61 5.07 14.67
N ILE A 59 3.29 5.19 13.38
CA ILE A 59 4.16 4.71 12.29
C ILE A 59 5.23 5.73 11.85
N GLU A 60 5.34 6.88 12.54
CA GLU A 60 6.53 7.75 12.48
C GLU A 60 7.60 7.32 13.49
N ASP A 61 7.23 6.64 14.58
CA ASP A 61 8.15 6.24 15.64
C ASP A 61 9.09 5.12 15.16
N PHE A 62 10.39 5.36 15.26
CA PHE A 62 11.41 4.42 14.77
C PHE A 62 11.44 3.13 15.59
N LEU A 63 11.15 3.20 16.90
CA LEU A 63 11.10 2.01 17.76
C LEU A 63 9.92 1.12 17.38
N ILE A 64 8.74 1.70 17.16
CA ILE A 64 7.56 0.95 16.70
C ILE A 64 7.84 0.32 15.33
N LEU A 65 8.42 1.07 14.40
CA LEU A 65 8.80 0.54 13.09
C LEU A 65 9.83 -0.60 13.18
N ALA A 66 10.82 -0.48 14.08
CA ALA A 66 11.84 -1.50 14.31
C ALA A 66 11.23 -2.79 14.90
N GLU A 67 10.29 -2.67 15.84
CA GLU A 67 9.55 -3.82 16.38
C GLU A 67 8.82 -4.59 15.27
N TYR A 68 8.18 -3.90 14.32
CA TYR A 68 7.49 -4.56 13.20
C TYR A 68 8.46 -5.16 12.16
N ALA A 69 9.61 -4.52 11.93
CA ALA A 69 10.65 -5.07 11.08
C ALA A 69 11.19 -6.39 11.67
N GLU A 70 11.43 -6.44 12.99
CA GLU A 70 11.85 -7.65 13.69
C GLU A 70 10.76 -8.72 13.71
N LYS A 71 9.53 -8.35 14.07
CA LYS A 71 8.39 -9.27 14.12
C LYS A 71 8.13 -9.98 12.79
N THR A 72 8.38 -9.31 11.68
CA THR A 72 8.18 -9.86 10.33
C THR A 72 9.40 -10.63 9.82
N GLY A 73 10.47 -10.70 10.61
CA GLY A 73 11.72 -11.38 10.27
C GLY A 73 12.53 -10.64 9.20
N LEU A 74 12.29 -9.34 9.01
CA LEU A 74 12.98 -8.56 7.98
C LEU A 74 14.45 -8.28 8.35
N MET A 75 14.67 -7.87 9.60
CA MET A 75 15.99 -7.60 10.20
C MET A 75 15.84 -7.54 11.72
N SER A 76 16.95 -7.56 12.47
CA SER A 76 16.88 -7.37 13.92
C SER A 76 16.39 -5.97 14.28
N HIS A 77 15.83 -5.80 15.48
CA HIS A 77 15.41 -4.48 15.96
C HIS A 77 16.55 -3.45 15.88
N GLN A 78 17.77 -3.84 16.25
CA GLN A 78 18.93 -2.95 16.21
C GLN A 78 19.29 -2.50 14.79
N GLU A 79 19.31 -3.42 13.82
CA GLU A 79 19.55 -3.10 12.42
C GLU A 79 18.46 -2.17 11.87
N ALA A 80 17.20 -2.40 12.26
CA ALA A 80 16.09 -1.54 11.85
C ALA A 80 16.25 -0.12 12.39
N CYS A 81 16.63 0.06 13.67
CA CYS A 81 16.92 1.38 14.21
C CYS A 81 18.06 2.07 13.44
N MET A 82 19.16 1.37 13.19
CA MET A 82 20.30 1.93 12.43
C MET A 82 19.89 2.34 11.01
N PHE A 83 19.09 1.51 10.33
CA PHE A 83 18.55 1.83 9.02
C PHE A 83 17.66 3.08 9.07
N LEU A 84 16.75 3.16 10.04
CA LEU A 84 15.81 4.27 10.19
C LEU A 84 16.50 5.60 10.52
N GLU A 85 17.55 5.56 11.36
CA GLU A 85 18.42 6.70 11.70
C GLU A 85 19.27 7.17 10.51
N SER A 86 19.57 6.27 9.57
CA SER A 86 20.29 6.62 8.34
C SER A 86 19.38 7.30 7.31
N ASN A 87 19.98 7.76 6.20
CA ASN A 87 19.26 8.24 5.02
C ASN A 87 19.06 7.17 3.93
N GLU A 88 19.34 5.90 4.24
CA GLU A 88 19.22 4.81 3.26
C GLU A 88 17.79 4.74 2.71
N LEU A 89 17.66 4.62 1.38
CA LEU A 89 16.40 4.56 0.64
C LEU A 89 15.51 5.82 0.69
N CYS A 90 15.95 6.92 1.32
CA CYS A 90 15.19 8.18 1.31
C CYS A 90 15.00 8.71 -0.11
N ALA A 91 16.06 8.76 -0.92
CA ALA A 91 16.03 9.29 -2.27
C ALA A 91 15.15 8.43 -3.20
N GLU A 92 15.23 7.11 -3.08
CA GLU A 92 14.48 6.16 -3.89
C GLU A 92 12.98 6.19 -3.58
N VAL A 93 12.59 6.44 -2.33
CA VAL A 93 11.19 6.67 -1.97
C VAL A 93 10.69 7.98 -2.58
N GLU A 94 11.47 9.07 -2.49
CA GLU A 94 11.09 10.36 -3.08
C GLU A 94 10.96 10.27 -4.61
N GLU A 95 11.91 9.61 -5.28
CA GLU A 95 11.87 9.38 -6.73
C GLU A 95 10.62 8.60 -7.14
N ARG A 96 10.22 7.58 -6.37
CA ARG A 96 8.99 6.80 -6.63
C ARG A 96 7.73 7.64 -6.48
N VAL A 97 7.69 8.53 -5.49
CA VAL A 97 6.58 9.48 -5.30
C VAL A 97 6.52 10.44 -6.47
N GLU A 98 7.65 11.02 -6.86
CA GLU A 98 7.69 12.01 -7.95
C GLU A 98 7.34 11.38 -9.31
N LYS A 99 7.85 10.17 -9.59
CA LYS A 99 7.44 9.39 -10.75
C LYS A 99 5.94 9.09 -10.76
N SER A 100 5.35 8.82 -9.60
CA SER A 100 3.89 8.61 -9.49
C SER A 100 3.13 9.90 -9.82
N ARG A 101 3.58 11.05 -9.30
CA ARG A 101 3.00 12.36 -9.63
C ARG A 101 3.12 12.68 -11.11
N SER A 102 4.28 12.42 -11.73
CA SER A 102 4.50 12.67 -13.16
C SER A 102 3.62 11.79 -14.05
N MET A 103 3.17 10.63 -13.55
CA MET A 103 2.18 9.77 -14.22
C MET A 103 0.73 10.23 -13.98
N GLY A 104 0.49 11.36 -13.31
CA GLY A 104 -0.83 11.90 -13.03
C GLY A 104 -1.54 11.23 -11.84
N VAL A 105 -0.81 10.51 -10.98
CA VAL A 105 -1.39 9.89 -9.79
C VAL A 105 -1.66 10.95 -8.73
N LEU A 106 -2.94 11.28 -8.52
CA LEU A 106 -3.37 12.28 -7.55
C LEU A 106 -3.90 11.69 -6.23
N SER A 107 -4.25 10.41 -6.21
CA SER A 107 -4.83 9.75 -5.04
C SER A 107 -4.51 8.26 -5.00
N ILE A 108 -4.54 7.69 -3.80
CA ILE A 108 -4.34 6.26 -3.53
C ILE A 108 -5.62 5.65 -2.93
N PRO A 109 -5.83 4.33 -3.08
CA PRO A 109 -5.05 3.39 -3.88
C PRO A 109 -5.31 3.54 -5.39
N LEU A 110 -4.28 3.35 -6.21
CA LEU A 110 -4.37 3.29 -7.67
C LEU A 110 -3.68 2.03 -8.16
N THR A 111 -4.39 1.20 -8.92
CA THR A 111 -3.83 0.00 -9.55
C THR A 111 -3.65 0.25 -11.03
N VAL A 112 -2.42 0.11 -11.54
CA VAL A 112 -2.12 0.18 -12.97
C VAL A 112 -1.89 -1.22 -13.52
N ILE A 113 -2.65 -1.61 -14.54
CA ILE A 113 -2.57 -2.93 -15.17
C ILE A 113 -2.01 -2.79 -16.58
N ASN A 114 -0.89 -3.47 -16.83
CA ASN A 114 -0.17 -3.50 -18.11
C ASN A 114 0.14 -2.09 -18.69
N GLY A 115 0.33 -1.09 -17.84
CA GLY A 115 0.59 0.30 -18.24
C GLY A 115 -0.53 0.98 -19.05
N LYS A 116 -1.70 0.34 -19.19
CA LYS A 116 -2.79 0.80 -20.06
C LYS A 116 -4.07 1.11 -19.31
N TRP A 117 -4.34 0.37 -18.24
CA TRP A 117 -5.57 0.48 -17.48
C TRP A 117 -5.25 0.95 -16.07
N SER A 118 -5.94 1.99 -15.60
CA SER A 118 -5.83 2.48 -14.23
C SER A 118 -7.16 2.28 -13.51
N ILE A 119 -7.13 1.63 -12.35
CA ILE A 119 -8.28 1.46 -11.46
C ILE A 119 -8.03 2.32 -10.23
N SER A 120 -8.80 3.39 -10.08
CA SER A 120 -8.68 4.34 -8.96
C SER A 120 -9.63 3.96 -7.82
N GLY A 121 -9.09 4.01 -6.60
CA GLY A 121 -9.79 3.70 -5.35
C GLY A 121 -9.86 2.21 -5.03
N ALA A 122 -10.35 1.92 -3.82
CA ALA A 122 -10.62 0.56 -3.35
C ALA A 122 -11.90 0.01 -4.02
N GLN A 123 -11.78 -0.40 -5.28
CA GLN A 123 -12.87 -0.97 -6.06
C GLN A 123 -13.17 -2.42 -5.65
N SER A 124 -14.36 -2.90 -5.99
CA SER A 124 -14.76 -4.29 -5.71
C SER A 124 -13.96 -5.29 -6.54
N SER A 125 -13.86 -6.54 -6.07
CA SER A 125 -13.22 -7.65 -6.79
C SER A 125 -13.80 -7.85 -8.20
N ASN A 126 -15.09 -7.58 -8.40
CA ASN A 126 -15.73 -7.66 -9.71
C ASN A 126 -15.13 -6.67 -10.71
N VAL A 127 -14.74 -5.46 -10.30
CA VAL A 127 -14.08 -4.49 -11.20
C VAL A 127 -12.74 -5.03 -11.70
N TYR A 128 -11.95 -5.63 -10.80
CA TYR A 128 -10.69 -6.28 -11.15
C TYR A 128 -10.91 -7.50 -12.06
N TYR A 129 -11.96 -8.27 -11.84
CA TYR A 129 -12.34 -9.39 -12.71
C TYR A 129 -12.74 -8.92 -14.12
N GLN A 130 -13.54 -7.86 -14.25
CA GLN A 130 -13.90 -7.31 -15.57
C GLN A 130 -12.67 -6.74 -16.29
N ALA A 131 -11.75 -6.10 -15.57
CA ALA A 131 -10.50 -5.62 -16.14
C ALA A 131 -9.64 -6.78 -16.67
N SER A 132 -9.55 -7.90 -15.93
CA SER A 132 -8.80 -9.07 -16.39
C SER A 132 -9.44 -9.74 -17.61
N LEU A 133 -10.77 -9.82 -17.69
CA LEU A 133 -11.47 -10.29 -18.89
C LEU A 133 -11.20 -9.42 -20.11
N SER A 134 -11.15 -8.10 -19.91
CA SER A 134 -10.85 -7.12 -20.96
C SER A 134 -9.43 -7.29 -21.50
N LEU A 135 -8.48 -7.58 -20.62
CA LEU A 135 -7.08 -7.83 -20.99
C LEU A 135 -6.90 -9.15 -21.73
N CYS A 136 -7.66 -10.19 -21.37
CA CYS A 136 -7.62 -11.49 -22.04
C CYS A 136 -8.36 -11.52 -23.39
N GLY A 137 -8.92 -10.39 -23.86
CA GLY A 137 -9.71 -10.31 -25.09
C GLY A 137 -11.06 -11.06 -25.02
N LYS A 138 -11.47 -11.50 -23.82
CA LYS A 138 -12.71 -12.25 -23.58
C LYS A 138 -13.88 -11.35 -23.19
N TRP A 139 -13.63 -10.05 -22.99
CA TRP A 139 -14.69 -9.07 -22.74
C TRP A 139 -15.30 -8.56 -24.05
N LYS A 140 -16.57 -8.89 -24.27
CA LYS A 140 -17.45 -8.17 -25.19
C LYS A 140 -18.37 -7.31 -24.32
N PRO A 141 -18.31 -5.97 -24.39
CA PRO A 141 -19.29 -5.15 -23.68
C PRO A 141 -20.69 -5.54 -24.17
N ALA A 142 -21.64 -5.68 -23.25
CA ALA A 142 -23.05 -5.70 -23.63
C ALA A 142 -23.34 -4.39 -24.36
N LYS A 143 -23.92 -4.46 -25.57
CA LYS A 143 -24.32 -3.28 -26.34
C LYS A 143 -25.28 -2.46 -25.47
N THR A 144 -24.82 -1.36 -24.90
CA THR A 144 -25.73 -0.34 -24.36
C THR A 144 -26.35 0.38 -25.56
N THR A 145 -27.49 -0.13 -26.03
CA THR A 145 -28.41 0.64 -26.84
C THR A 145 -28.98 1.74 -25.93
N ARG A 146 -28.42 2.95 -26.01
CA ARG A 146 -29.14 4.13 -25.53
C ARG A 146 -30.06 4.56 -26.66
N LEU A 147 -31.34 4.18 -26.56
CA LEU A 147 -32.39 4.89 -27.29
C LEU A 147 -32.46 6.32 -26.73
N LEU A 148 -32.73 7.25 -27.65
CA LEU A 148 -32.69 8.72 -27.55
C LEU A 148 -33.10 9.30 -26.19
#